data_AF-A0A2D4U419-F1
#
_entry.id   AF-A0A2D4U419-F1
#
_cell.length_a   1.000
_cell.length_b   1.000
_cell.length_c   1.000
_cell.angle_alpha   90.00
_cell.angle_beta   90.00
_cell.angle_gamma   90.00
#
_symmetry.space_group_name_H-M   'P 1'
#
loop_
_entity.id
_entity.type
_entity.pdbx_description
1 polymer ?
#
loop_
_entity_poly.entity_id
_entity_poly.type
_entity_poly.pdbx_seq_one_letter_code
_entity_poly.pdbx_strand_id
1 'polypeptide(L)'
;MSKIVAQVVEGIVEVKSADGEVKILQQGDILMPGDTLITSEDGSVVLAYLNETTVIAENQTIVISDSWLQTDVAAEDSVVDLNSAEGILAILDEEGDLLEQLEATAAGGGGSTENSGNSFVRLTRVVELNDATLLAPGTFAATEPLAEAPVAAAIAADDAAVVQPAIVQVDNITADDIINAAEAAATITVTGTASGSIIVAGDLVTLVINGTTYITTVQADGSWSVDVAGSDLAADTDFDVVVTSNDGSGNPVNTTSSSSHTVDVIADAGTVTVNNITADDIVNATEAAGTIAVTGSATGGDIAPGDVVTMIINGTTYTTTVQADGSWSVDVAGSDLAADTEFDVVVSSSDALGNTVESTTNSTHTVDLAAEAGTINVNNITADDIVNAAEVAGTITVTGTATGGDIAPGDVVSMIINGTTYTTTVQADGSWSVDVAGSDLAADTEFDVVVNSSDAAGNTVTSTTTSTHTVDI
;
A
#
# COMPACT_ATOMS: atom_id res chain seq x y z
N MET A 1 -22.55 18.90 -7.68
CA MET A 1 -23.63 18.71 -6.70
C MET A 1 -22.98 18.36 -5.39
N SER A 2 -23.12 19.22 -4.39
CA SER A 2 -22.69 18.92 -3.03
C SER A 2 -23.46 17.68 -2.56
N LYS A 3 -22.78 16.75 -1.89
CA LYS A 3 -23.37 15.49 -1.39
C LYS A 3 -23.27 15.49 0.13
N ILE A 4 -24.28 14.91 0.79
CA ILE A 4 -24.22 14.61 2.22
C ILE A 4 -23.77 13.16 2.35
N VAL A 5 -22.68 12.93 3.09
CA VAL A 5 -22.09 11.60 3.26
C VAL A 5 -22.05 11.24 4.75
N ALA A 6 -22.45 10.02 5.09
CA ALA A 6 -22.26 9.48 6.43
C ALA A 6 -20.78 9.13 6.66
N GLN A 7 -20.11 9.84 7.57
CA GLN A 7 -18.69 9.65 7.85
C GLN A 7 -18.42 8.66 8.98
N VAL A 8 -19.28 8.60 9.99
CA VAL A 8 -19.18 7.64 11.10
C VAL A 8 -20.61 7.26 11.47
N VAL A 9 -20.89 5.97 11.63
CA VAL A 9 -22.19 5.45 12.06
C VAL A 9 -21.94 4.47 13.19
N GLU A 10 -22.53 4.73 14.35
CA GLU A 10 -22.48 3.85 15.53
C GLU A 10 -23.90 3.36 15.84
N GLY A 11 -24.04 2.11 16.30
CA GLY A 11 -25.34 1.50 16.57
C GLY A 11 -26.22 1.35 15.32
N ILE A 12 -27.56 1.40 15.50
CA ILE A 12 -28.51 1.24 14.40
C ILE A 12 -29.04 2.62 13.98
N VAL A 13 -28.78 2.98 12.73
CA VAL A 13 -29.35 4.16 12.07
C VAL A 13 -30.10 3.71 10.83
N GLU A 14 -31.41 3.96 10.80
CA GLU A 14 -32.24 3.67 9.64
C GLU A 14 -32.37 4.93 8.79
N VAL A 15 -32.25 4.78 7.47
CA VAL A 15 -32.65 5.81 6.51
C VAL A 15 -33.88 5.32 5.75
N LYS A 16 -34.90 6.15 5.74
CA LYS A 16 -36.09 5.99 4.92
C LYS A 16 -36.04 7.00 3.77
N SER A 17 -35.89 6.51 2.55
CA SER A 17 -35.86 7.38 1.37
C SER A 17 -37.23 7.97 1.05
N ALA A 18 -37.26 9.04 0.28
CA ALA A 18 -38.49 9.75 -0.08
C ALA A 18 -39.52 8.89 -0.85
N ASP A 19 -39.07 7.80 -1.49
CA ASP A 19 -39.92 6.80 -2.16
C ASP A 19 -40.43 5.70 -1.21
N GLY A 20 -39.97 5.69 0.04
CA GLY A 20 -40.47 4.85 1.13
C GLY A 20 -39.64 3.60 1.42
N GLU A 21 -38.53 3.38 0.72
CA GLU A 21 -37.59 2.29 1.05
C GLU A 21 -36.87 2.59 2.37
N VAL A 22 -36.67 1.55 3.20
CA VAL A 22 -35.93 1.65 4.46
C VAL A 22 -34.69 0.78 4.37
N LYS A 23 -33.53 1.36 4.70
CA LYS A 23 -32.27 0.62 4.84
C LYS A 23 -31.52 1.04 6.10
N ILE A 24 -30.63 0.18 6.58
CA ILE A 24 -29.65 0.56 7.60
C ILE A 24 -28.56 1.41 6.92
N LEU A 25 -28.28 2.57 7.48
CA LEU A 25 -27.24 3.48 7.01
C LEU A 25 -25.85 2.90 7.31
N GLN A 26 -24.97 2.93 6.33
CA GLN A 26 -23.57 2.52 6.48
C GLN A 26 -22.63 3.71 6.30
N GLN A 27 -21.42 3.63 6.85
CA GLN A 27 -20.38 4.60 6.58
C GLN A 27 -20.11 4.69 5.06
N GLY A 28 -19.97 5.91 4.55
CA GLY A 28 -19.80 6.20 3.12
C GLY A 28 -21.10 6.32 2.32
N ASP A 29 -22.25 6.00 2.92
CA ASP A 29 -23.54 6.17 2.24
C ASP A 29 -23.82 7.65 1.94
N ILE A 30 -24.37 7.89 0.75
CA ILE A 30 -24.82 9.21 0.31
C ILE A 30 -26.30 9.36 0.66
N LEU A 31 -26.64 10.46 1.33
CA LEU A 31 -27.99 10.84 1.65
C LEU A 31 -28.50 11.92 0.69
N MET A 32 -29.78 11.81 0.34
CA MET A 32 -30.45 12.73 -0.56
C MET A 32 -31.44 13.61 0.23
N PRO A 33 -31.67 14.85 -0.20
CA PRO A 33 -32.76 15.66 0.33
C PRO A 33 -34.11 14.93 0.22
N GLY A 34 -34.86 14.92 1.33
CA GLY A 34 -36.11 14.17 1.50
C GLY A 34 -35.96 12.83 2.24
N ASP A 35 -34.73 12.32 2.41
CA ASP A 35 -34.49 11.12 3.21
C ASP A 35 -34.74 11.41 4.71
N THR A 36 -35.33 10.46 5.43
CA THR A 36 -35.56 10.53 6.87
C THR A 36 -34.62 9.59 7.59
N LEU A 37 -33.73 10.14 8.42
CA LEU A 37 -32.88 9.38 9.34
C LEU A 37 -33.60 9.13 10.65
N ILE A 38 -33.44 7.94 11.20
CA ILE A 38 -33.98 7.52 12.49
C ILE A 38 -32.85 6.81 13.24
N THR A 39 -32.40 7.38 14.37
CA THR A 39 -31.36 6.78 15.22
C THR A 39 -31.98 6.02 16.39
N SER A 40 -31.47 4.83 16.69
CA SER A 40 -31.90 4.02 17.85
C SER A 40 -31.36 4.55 19.19
N GLU A 41 -31.67 3.86 20.29
CA GLU A 41 -31.20 4.20 21.65
C GLU A 41 -29.66 4.21 21.78
N ASP A 42 -28.95 3.37 21.02
CA ASP A 42 -27.48 3.36 20.96
C ASP A 42 -26.94 3.87 19.60
N GLY A 43 -27.78 4.55 18.80
CA GLY A 43 -27.48 4.90 17.41
C GLY A 43 -26.98 6.35 17.24
N SER A 44 -25.85 6.58 16.57
CA SER A 44 -25.39 7.93 16.23
C SER A 44 -24.79 8.00 14.82
N VAL A 45 -24.81 9.19 14.20
CA VAL A 45 -24.17 9.39 12.88
C VAL A 45 -23.53 10.77 12.75
N VAL A 46 -22.33 10.81 12.19
CA VAL A 46 -21.66 12.04 11.75
C VAL A 46 -21.88 12.20 10.25
N LEU A 47 -22.53 13.30 9.85
CA LEU A 47 -22.77 13.65 8.46
C LEU A 47 -21.83 14.76 8.02
N ALA A 48 -21.32 14.68 6.80
CA ALA A 48 -20.48 15.72 6.23
C ALA A 48 -21.02 16.29 4.92
N TYR A 49 -21.03 17.62 4.82
CA TYR A 49 -21.47 18.38 3.66
C TYR A 49 -20.84 19.78 3.67
N LEU A 50 -20.53 20.34 2.49
CA LEU A 50 -20.07 21.75 2.34
C LEU A 50 -18.93 22.19 3.31
N ASN A 51 -18.02 21.27 3.66
CA ASN A 51 -16.93 21.44 4.64
C ASN A 51 -17.37 21.58 6.11
N GLU A 52 -18.61 21.24 6.44
CA GLU A 52 -19.12 21.12 7.79
C GLU A 52 -19.39 19.65 8.15
N THR A 53 -19.41 19.38 9.44
CA THR A 53 -19.82 18.09 10.01
C THR A 53 -20.92 18.31 11.04
N THR A 54 -21.97 17.51 10.96
CA THR A 54 -23.11 17.56 11.88
C THR A 54 -23.31 16.19 12.51
N VAL A 55 -23.40 16.16 13.84
CA VAL A 55 -23.59 14.93 14.61
C VAL A 55 -25.08 14.77 14.93
N ILE A 56 -25.64 13.62 14.60
CA ILE A 56 -26.98 13.21 14.99
C ILE A 56 -26.85 12.18 16.11
N ALA A 57 -27.30 12.56 17.30
CA ALA A 57 -27.28 11.71 18.49
C ALA A 57 -28.39 10.64 18.45
N GLU A 58 -28.40 9.78 19.46
CA GLU A 58 -29.41 8.75 19.70
C GLU A 58 -30.84 9.30 19.81
N ASN A 59 -31.81 8.44 19.50
CA ASN A 59 -33.25 8.71 19.58
C ASN A 59 -33.72 9.97 18.83
N GLN A 60 -33.12 10.26 17.67
CA GLN A 60 -33.47 11.38 16.80
C GLN A 60 -34.14 10.91 15.51
N THR A 61 -35.09 11.70 15.02
CA THR A 61 -35.67 11.55 13.67
C THR A 61 -35.50 12.84 12.90
N ILE A 62 -34.74 12.82 11.82
CA ILE A 62 -34.37 14.03 11.06
C ILE A 62 -34.64 13.82 9.58
N VAL A 63 -35.23 14.83 8.93
CA VAL A 63 -35.41 14.85 7.47
C VAL A 63 -34.28 15.67 6.86
N ILE A 64 -33.56 15.09 5.89
CA ILE A 64 -32.50 15.76 5.16
C ILE A 64 -33.12 16.83 4.25
N SER A 65 -32.71 18.08 4.43
CA SER A 65 -33.24 19.24 3.70
C SER A 65 -32.31 19.68 2.58
N ASP A 66 -32.87 20.21 1.49
CA ASP A 66 -32.11 20.87 0.41
C ASP A 66 -31.26 22.04 0.92
N SER A 67 -31.63 22.64 2.05
CA SER A 67 -30.87 23.75 2.67
C SER A 67 -29.48 23.34 3.14
N TRP A 68 -29.23 22.04 3.38
CA TRP A 68 -27.92 21.52 3.80
C TRP A 68 -26.93 21.45 2.63
N LEU A 69 -27.40 21.68 1.40
CA LEU A 69 -26.61 21.61 0.17
C LEU A 69 -26.42 22.97 -0.51
N GLN A 70 -26.94 24.07 0.05
CA GLN A 70 -26.81 25.41 -0.51
C GLN A 70 -25.56 26.12 0.04
N THR A 71 -24.68 26.58 -0.83
CA THR A 71 -23.67 27.59 -0.51
C THR A 71 -24.34 28.96 -0.56
N ASP A 72 -24.34 29.71 0.53
CA ASP A 72 -25.04 31.00 0.64
C ASP A 72 -24.81 31.88 -0.60
N VAL A 73 -25.89 32.15 -1.33
CA VAL A 73 -25.93 33.13 -2.42
C VAL A 73 -26.27 34.46 -1.76
N ALA A 74 -25.35 35.42 -1.89
CA ALA A 74 -25.44 36.78 -1.37
C ALA A 74 -26.88 37.36 -1.43
N ALA A 75 -27.44 37.68 -0.26
CA ALA A 75 -28.64 38.48 -0.12
C ALA A 75 -28.24 39.87 0.38
N GLU A 76 -28.54 40.89 -0.42
CA GLU A 76 -28.61 42.28 0.02
C GLU A 76 -29.68 42.44 1.12
N ASP A 77 -29.33 43.30 2.07
CA ASP A 77 -30.21 44.15 2.87
C ASP A 77 -31.19 43.45 3.82
N SER A 78 -30.72 43.11 5.02
CA SER A 78 -31.14 43.76 6.28
C SER A 78 -30.83 42.90 7.52
N VAL A 79 -30.34 43.57 8.57
CA VAL A 79 -30.35 43.15 9.99
C VAL A 79 -29.14 42.35 10.52
N VAL A 80 -28.22 43.11 11.14
CA VAL A 80 -27.32 42.84 12.28
C VAL A 80 -26.32 41.68 12.18
N ASP A 81 -25.08 42.06 11.86
CA ASP A 81 -23.85 41.27 12.02
C ASP A 81 -23.47 41.16 13.52
N LEU A 82 -23.55 39.96 14.09
CA LEU A 82 -23.16 39.65 15.48
C LEU A 82 -21.76 39.01 15.59
N ASN A 83 -20.91 39.10 14.57
CA ASN A 83 -19.58 38.47 14.57
C ASN A 83 -18.40 39.44 14.85
N SER A 84 -18.63 40.54 15.57
CA SER A 84 -17.53 41.19 16.30
C SER A 84 -17.83 41.15 17.79
N ALA A 85 -16.94 40.49 18.55
CA ALA A 85 -16.97 40.49 20.01
C ALA A 85 -17.03 41.93 20.61
N GLU A 86 -16.64 42.93 19.82
CA GLU A 86 -16.72 44.36 20.13
C GLU A 86 -18.15 44.89 20.33
N GLY A 87 -19.16 44.31 19.67
CA GLY A 87 -20.57 44.71 19.87
C GLY A 87 -21.15 44.28 21.21
N ILE A 88 -20.77 43.08 21.70
CA ILE A 88 -21.21 42.55 22.99
C ILE A 88 -20.47 43.24 24.14
N LEU A 89 -19.18 43.54 23.95
CA LEU A 89 -18.37 44.31 24.90
C LEU A 89 -18.88 45.74 25.10
N ALA A 90 -19.31 46.42 24.03
CA ALA A 90 -19.86 47.77 24.12
C ALA A 90 -21.16 47.85 24.95
N ILE A 91 -21.98 46.80 24.96
CA ILE A 91 -23.26 46.75 25.70
C ILE A 91 -23.02 46.47 27.19
N LEU A 92 -22.06 45.60 27.51
CA LEU A 92 -21.69 45.30 28.89
C LEU A 92 -21.00 46.49 29.58
N ASP A 93 -20.26 47.32 28.84
CA ASP A 93 -19.62 48.54 29.38
C ASP A 93 -20.62 49.69 29.65
N GLU A 94 -21.80 49.69 29.02
CA GLU A 94 -22.87 50.69 29.25
C GLU A 94 -23.98 50.20 30.21
N GLU A 95 -23.82 49.03 30.86
CA GLU A 95 -24.86 48.35 31.68
C GLU A 95 -26.18 48.07 30.92
N GLY A 96 -26.15 47.88 29.60
CA GLY A 96 -27.32 47.58 28.77
C GLY A 96 -27.82 46.14 28.91
N ASP A 97 -29.14 45.92 28.80
CA ASP A 97 -29.75 44.60 28.84
C ASP A 97 -29.72 43.93 27.46
N LEU A 98 -28.99 42.82 27.36
CA LEU A 98 -28.84 42.02 26.14
C LEU A 98 -30.15 41.36 25.67
N LEU A 99 -31.17 41.31 26.54
CA LEU A 99 -32.47 40.69 26.23
C LEU A 99 -33.38 41.58 25.38
N GLU A 100 -33.09 42.89 25.25
CA GLU A 100 -33.96 43.82 24.52
C GLU A 100 -33.78 43.74 22.99
N GLN A 101 -32.78 43.02 22.48
CA GLN A 101 -32.53 42.79 21.05
C GLN A 101 -32.81 41.37 20.54
N LEU A 102 -33.23 40.44 21.40
CA LEU A 102 -33.80 39.17 20.94
C LEU A 102 -35.24 39.42 20.49
N GLU A 103 -35.47 39.55 19.18
CA GLU A 103 -36.82 39.60 18.60
C GLU A 103 -37.68 38.44 19.13
N ALA A 104 -38.93 38.76 19.48
CA ALA A 104 -39.89 37.79 19.99
C ALA A 104 -40.06 36.65 18.96
N THR A 105 -40.00 35.41 19.43
CA THR A 105 -40.18 34.25 18.58
C THR A 105 -41.50 34.32 17.81
N ALA A 106 -41.39 34.23 16.48
CA ALA A 106 -42.51 34.07 15.58
C ALA A 106 -43.15 32.68 15.75
N ALA A 107 -43.94 32.49 16.81
CA ALA A 107 -44.86 31.39 16.95
C ALA A 107 -46.30 31.92 16.80
N GLY A 108 -46.86 31.75 15.59
CA GLY A 108 -48.24 32.05 15.28
C GLY A 108 -49.22 31.24 16.14
N GLY A 109 -50.29 31.90 16.58
CA GLY A 109 -51.25 31.37 17.53
C GLY A 109 -52.19 30.27 17.01
N GLY A 110 -52.64 29.43 17.93
CA GLY A 110 -53.82 28.58 17.83
C GLY A 110 -54.24 28.16 19.24
N GLY A 111 -55.35 28.70 19.74
CA GLY A 111 -55.67 28.71 21.16
C GLY A 111 -55.94 27.36 21.81
N SER A 112 -55.49 27.20 23.05
CA SER A 112 -56.27 26.75 24.21
C SER A 112 -55.34 26.79 25.43
N THR A 113 -55.97 26.91 26.60
CA THR A 113 -55.36 27.22 27.90
C THR A 113 -54.38 26.14 28.36
N GLU A 114 -53.08 26.45 28.38
CA GLU A 114 -52.13 26.26 29.51
C GLU A 114 -50.71 26.63 29.04
N ASN A 115 -50.16 27.70 29.64
CA ASN A 115 -48.82 28.23 29.36
C ASN A 115 -47.88 27.94 30.54
N SER A 116 -46.88 27.08 30.33
CA SER A 116 -45.52 27.31 30.84
C SER A 116 -44.53 26.38 30.12
N GLY A 117 -44.16 26.75 28.90
CA GLY A 117 -42.92 26.26 28.28
C GLY A 117 -41.76 27.14 28.78
N ASN A 118 -40.87 26.58 29.59
CA ASN A 118 -39.66 27.26 30.04
C ASN A 118 -38.47 26.55 29.40
N SER A 119 -37.79 27.17 28.44
CA SER A 119 -36.38 26.86 28.17
C SER A 119 -35.56 28.04 28.66
N PHE A 120 -34.89 27.85 29.81
CA PHE A 120 -33.89 28.79 30.30
C PHE A 120 -32.55 28.44 29.66
N VAL A 121 -31.96 29.38 28.94
CA VAL A 121 -30.51 29.37 28.71
C VAL A 121 -29.86 29.82 30.02
N ARG A 122 -29.04 28.96 30.63
CA ARG A 122 -28.16 29.34 31.76
C ARG A 122 -26.76 29.61 31.20
N LEU A 123 -26.35 30.88 31.12
CA LEU A 123 -24.95 31.24 30.93
C LEU A 123 -24.25 31.13 32.29
N THR A 124 -23.33 30.17 32.43
CA THR A 124 -22.43 30.09 33.59
C THR A 124 -21.26 31.05 33.37
N ARG A 125 -21.22 32.14 34.14
CA ARG A 125 -20.07 33.05 34.17
C ARG A 125 -18.95 32.40 34.99
N VAL A 126 -17.91 31.89 34.33
CA VAL A 126 -16.66 31.50 35.01
C VAL A 126 -15.84 32.79 35.19
N VAL A 127 -15.70 33.26 36.43
CA VAL A 127 -14.72 34.29 36.78
C VAL A 127 -13.58 33.61 37.51
N GLU A 128 -12.41 33.53 36.86
CA GLU A 128 -11.15 33.32 37.59
C GLU A 128 -10.73 34.65 38.23
N LEU A 129 -10.79 34.71 39.57
CA LEU A 129 -10.26 35.83 40.34
C LEU A 129 -8.85 35.46 40.82
N ASN A 130 -7.84 35.90 40.09
CA ASN A 130 -6.48 36.00 40.60
C ASN A 130 -6.20 37.46 40.97
N ASP A 131 -6.52 37.88 42.20
CA ASP A 131 -5.85 39.04 42.78
C ASP A 131 -5.71 38.95 44.29
N ALA A 132 -4.46 38.86 44.73
CA ALA A 132 -4.03 38.76 46.11
C ALA A 132 -3.67 40.14 46.68
N THR A 133 -4.55 41.14 46.59
CA THR A 133 -4.27 42.48 47.16
C THR A 133 -5.52 43.26 47.60
N LEU A 134 -6.35 42.75 48.51
CA LEU A 134 -7.41 43.58 49.15
C LEU A 134 -7.63 43.21 50.62
N LEU A 135 -6.65 43.55 51.46
CA LEU A 135 -6.82 43.64 52.91
C LEU A 135 -6.40 45.04 53.39
N ALA A 136 -7.36 45.94 53.56
CA ALA A 136 -7.29 47.03 54.54
C ALA A 136 -8.67 47.65 54.82
N PRO A 137 -8.91 48.19 56.02
CA PRO A 137 -10.20 48.10 56.72
C PRO A 137 -11.02 49.40 56.72
N GLY A 138 -12.35 49.27 56.82
CA GLY A 138 -13.26 50.42 56.89
C GLY A 138 -14.63 50.09 57.50
N THR A 139 -14.68 50.09 58.83
CA THR A 139 -15.78 50.55 59.70
C THR A 139 -17.24 50.49 59.19
N PHE A 140 -18.03 49.56 59.74
CA PHE A 140 -19.38 49.86 60.23
C PHE A 140 -19.63 49.20 61.58
N ALA A 141 -20.32 49.94 62.44
CA ALA A 141 -20.31 49.84 63.89
C ALA A 141 -21.10 48.66 64.47
N ALA A 142 -20.57 48.10 65.54
CA ALA A 142 -21.28 47.19 66.44
C ALA A 142 -22.24 47.97 67.36
N THR A 143 -23.43 47.41 67.55
CA THR A 143 -24.23 47.58 68.77
C THR A 143 -24.49 46.19 69.36
N GLU A 144 -23.88 45.98 70.54
CA GLU A 144 -23.76 44.81 71.43
C GLU A 144 -25.09 44.15 71.90
N PRO A 145 -25.10 43.07 72.73
CA PRO A 145 -24.69 41.69 72.43
C PRO A 145 -25.72 40.66 72.99
N LEU A 146 -25.79 39.42 72.46
CA LEU A 146 -26.30 38.30 73.26
C LEU A 146 -25.45 37.04 72.97
N ALA A 147 -24.87 36.54 74.05
CA ALA A 147 -24.00 35.38 74.06
C ALA A 147 -24.81 34.09 73.89
N GLU A 148 -24.42 33.24 72.94
CA GLU A 148 -24.55 31.78 73.07
C GLU A 148 -23.29 31.08 72.55
N ALA A 149 -22.96 29.99 73.25
CA ALA A 149 -21.78 29.16 73.13
C ALA A 149 -21.78 28.30 71.83
N PRO A 150 -20.68 27.60 71.49
CA PRO A 150 -20.36 27.30 70.10
C PRO A 150 -21.15 26.12 69.54
N VAL A 151 -21.91 26.37 68.46
CA VAL A 151 -22.32 25.35 67.48
C VAL A 151 -21.28 25.31 66.35
N ALA A 152 -19.99 25.19 66.71
CA ALA A 152 -18.88 25.15 65.75
C ALA A 152 -18.15 23.80 65.73
N ALA A 153 -18.70 22.77 66.39
CA ALA A 153 -18.06 21.46 66.50
C ALA A 153 -18.85 20.30 65.86
N ALA A 154 -19.90 20.58 65.06
CA ALA A 154 -20.77 19.54 64.50
C ALA A 154 -21.08 19.65 63.01
N ILE A 155 -20.37 20.49 62.25
CA ILE A 155 -20.52 20.60 60.78
C ILE A 155 -19.22 20.35 60.00
N ALA A 156 -18.18 19.81 60.65
CA ALA A 156 -16.90 19.45 60.00
C ALA A 156 -16.77 17.94 59.72
N ALA A 157 -17.89 17.23 59.63
CA ALA A 157 -17.94 15.80 59.31
C ALA A 157 -19.07 15.50 58.32
N ASP A 158 -19.12 16.26 57.23
CA ASP A 158 -19.83 15.88 56.01
C ASP A 158 -19.22 16.57 54.79
N ASP A 159 -17.89 16.73 54.80
CA ASP A 159 -17.17 16.75 53.53
C ASP A 159 -16.90 15.27 53.22
N ALA A 160 -17.92 14.61 52.67
CA ALA A 160 -17.75 13.30 52.07
C ALA A 160 -16.70 13.49 50.98
N ALA A 161 -15.44 13.21 51.33
CA ALA A 161 -14.32 13.21 50.39
C ALA A 161 -14.83 12.59 49.10
N VAL A 162 -14.76 13.33 48.00
CA VAL A 162 -15.17 12.83 46.69
C VAL A 162 -14.37 11.56 46.44
N VAL A 163 -15.02 10.40 46.66
CA VAL A 163 -14.41 9.10 46.43
C VAL A 163 -14.37 8.95 44.92
N GLN A 164 -13.21 9.26 44.34
CA GLN A 164 -12.96 8.93 42.94
C GLN A 164 -12.90 7.40 42.83
N PRO A 165 -13.68 6.80 41.91
CA PRO A 165 -13.62 5.37 41.69
C PRO A 165 -12.20 4.98 41.27
N ALA A 166 -11.76 3.79 41.69
CA ALA A 166 -10.51 3.24 41.21
C ALA A 166 -10.66 2.87 39.73
N ILE A 167 -9.72 3.32 38.91
CA ILE A 167 -9.66 3.09 37.47
C ILE A 167 -8.26 2.61 37.14
N VAL A 168 -8.19 1.53 36.36
CA VAL A 168 -6.94 1.02 35.79
C VAL A 168 -7.10 1.01 34.28
N GLN A 169 -6.10 1.52 33.59
CA GLN A 169 -6.01 1.51 32.13
C GLN A 169 -4.68 0.89 31.72
N VAL A 170 -4.72 0.16 30.61
CA VAL A 170 -3.55 -0.37 29.93
C VAL A 170 -3.45 0.43 28.64
N ASP A 171 -2.25 0.92 28.34
CA ASP A 171 -2.00 1.55 27.04
C ASP A 171 -1.95 0.46 25.95
N ASN A 172 -1.97 0.87 24.68
CA ASN A 172 -1.78 -0.07 23.57
C ASN A 172 -0.53 -0.93 23.79
N ILE A 173 -0.61 -2.19 23.39
CA ILE A 173 0.55 -3.08 23.41
C ILE A 173 1.39 -2.72 22.20
N THR A 174 2.58 -2.15 22.43
CA THR A 174 3.38 -1.45 21.41
C THR A 174 2.65 -0.20 20.87
N ALA A 175 3.15 0.39 19.78
CA ALA A 175 2.61 1.65 19.27
C ALA A 175 1.27 1.50 18.53
N ASP A 176 1.01 0.32 17.96
CA ASP A 176 -0.09 0.04 17.05
C ASP A 176 -1.05 -1.05 17.55
N ASP A 177 -0.83 -1.57 18.77
CA ASP A 177 -1.64 -2.64 19.38
C ASP A 177 -1.56 -3.98 18.63
N ILE A 178 -0.46 -4.16 17.88
CA ILE A 178 -0.16 -5.37 17.12
C ILE A 178 1.26 -5.82 17.47
N ILE A 179 1.42 -7.11 17.77
CA ILE A 179 2.74 -7.71 17.96
C ILE A 179 3.22 -8.27 16.61
N ASN A 180 4.28 -7.66 16.07
CA ASN A 180 5.00 -8.17 14.91
C ASN A 180 6.08 -9.21 15.26
N ALA A 181 6.72 -9.81 14.25
CA ALA A 181 7.72 -10.86 14.46
C ALA A 181 8.94 -10.37 15.26
N ALA A 182 9.37 -9.13 15.05
CA ALA A 182 10.49 -8.55 15.78
C ALA A 182 10.14 -8.30 17.25
N GLU A 183 8.93 -7.80 17.50
CA GLU A 183 8.39 -7.54 18.84
C GLU A 183 8.15 -8.85 19.61
N ALA A 184 7.61 -9.88 18.95
CA ALA A 184 7.46 -11.22 19.50
C ALA A 184 8.79 -11.84 19.96
N ALA A 185 9.91 -11.46 19.32
CA ALA A 185 11.25 -11.90 19.69
C ALA A 185 11.95 -10.99 20.72
N ALA A 186 11.35 -9.86 21.08
CA ALA A 186 11.92 -8.85 21.95
C ALA A 186 11.31 -8.87 23.37
N THR A 187 11.75 -7.93 24.19
CA THR A 187 11.10 -7.57 25.45
C THR A 187 10.31 -6.29 25.21
N ILE A 188 9.03 -6.31 25.54
CA ILE A 188 8.08 -5.21 25.33
C ILE A 188 7.74 -4.59 26.68
N THR A 189 7.86 -3.27 26.78
CA THR A 189 7.43 -2.54 27.97
C THR A 189 5.92 -2.29 27.86
N VAL A 190 5.13 -3.00 28.66
CA VAL A 190 3.68 -2.76 28.79
C VAL A 190 3.48 -1.63 29.79
N THR A 191 2.66 -0.64 29.43
CA THR A 191 2.41 0.56 30.22
C THR A 191 0.92 0.78 30.49
N GLY A 192 0.63 1.65 31.44
CA GLY A 192 -0.72 2.09 31.70
C GLY A 192 -0.81 3.07 32.86
N THR A 193 -2.05 3.33 33.30
CA THR A 193 -2.33 4.22 34.43
C THR A 193 -3.22 3.55 35.47
N ALA A 194 -3.10 3.98 36.71
CA ALA A 194 -3.97 3.61 37.81
C ALA A 194 -4.29 4.86 38.64
N SER A 195 -5.58 5.15 38.83
CA SER A 195 -6.05 6.35 39.52
C SER A 195 -7.30 6.06 40.36
N GLY A 196 -7.68 7.01 41.22
CA GLY A 196 -8.81 6.87 42.14
C GLY A 196 -8.40 7.02 43.60
N SER A 197 -9.36 7.24 44.48
CA SER A 197 -9.08 7.65 45.87
C SER A 197 -8.43 6.58 46.75
N ILE A 198 -8.42 5.32 46.31
CA ILE A 198 -7.76 4.21 47.01
C ILE A 198 -6.40 3.82 46.40
N ILE A 199 -6.10 4.26 45.18
CA ILE A 199 -4.84 3.93 44.51
C ILE A 199 -3.75 4.85 45.03
N VAL A 200 -2.62 4.29 45.46
CA VAL A 200 -1.45 5.03 45.94
C VAL A 200 -0.16 4.53 45.30
N ALA A 201 0.85 5.40 45.27
CA ALA A 201 2.18 5.01 44.80
C ALA A 201 2.74 3.85 45.62
N GLY A 202 3.26 2.83 44.94
CA GLY A 202 3.73 1.58 45.54
C GLY A 202 2.69 0.46 45.56
N ASP A 203 1.43 0.71 45.18
CA ASP A 203 0.44 -0.35 44.98
C ASP A 203 0.93 -1.35 43.92
N LEU A 204 0.64 -2.63 44.14
CA LEU A 204 1.15 -3.70 43.29
C LEU A 204 0.31 -3.81 42.02
N VAL A 205 0.98 -3.80 40.87
CA VAL A 205 0.36 -4.11 39.57
C VAL A 205 0.79 -5.51 39.17
N THR A 206 -0.18 -6.40 38.95
CA THR A 206 0.05 -7.81 38.58
C THR A 206 -0.61 -8.11 37.26
N LEU A 207 0.14 -8.69 36.33
CA LEU A 207 -0.32 -9.16 35.03
C LEU A 207 -0.02 -10.66 34.92
N VAL A 208 -0.90 -11.42 34.30
CA VAL A 208 -0.65 -12.83 33.95
C VAL A 208 -0.82 -12.96 32.44
N ILE A 209 0.28 -13.17 31.73
CA ILE A 209 0.32 -13.22 30.27
C ILE A 209 0.97 -14.55 29.89
N ASN A 210 0.26 -15.38 29.12
CA ASN A 210 0.69 -16.74 28.75
C ASN A 210 1.08 -17.61 29.98
N GLY A 211 0.39 -17.38 31.11
CA GLY A 211 0.68 -18.07 32.38
C GLY A 211 1.92 -17.57 33.14
N THR A 212 2.67 -16.62 32.60
CA THR A 212 3.78 -15.94 33.28
C THR A 212 3.25 -14.76 34.10
N THR A 213 3.64 -14.66 35.38
CA THR A 213 3.26 -13.54 36.24
C THR A 213 4.30 -12.41 36.15
N TYR A 214 3.85 -11.24 35.72
CA TYR A 214 4.61 -10.00 35.67
C TYR A 214 4.14 -9.05 36.76
N ILE A 215 5.08 -8.37 37.43
CA ILE A 215 4.79 -7.55 38.61
C ILE A 215 5.56 -6.23 38.52
N THR A 216 4.86 -5.13 38.77
CA THR A 216 5.44 -3.78 38.95
C THR A 216 4.66 -3.03 40.02
N THR A 217 4.91 -1.73 40.17
CA THR A 217 4.20 -0.86 41.12
C THR A 217 3.73 0.42 40.49
N VAL A 218 2.60 0.96 40.98
CA VAL A 218 2.10 2.29 40.60
C VAL A 218 3.09 3.36 41.05
N GLN A 219 3.43 4.28 40.14
CA GLN A 219 4.33 5.40 40.38
C GLN A 219 3.59 6.59 41.01
N ALA A 220 4.35 7.61 41.45
CA ALA A 220 3.80 8.78 42.12
C ALA A 220 2.82 9.61 41.26
N ASP A 221 2.94 9.54 39.95
CA ASP A 221 2.06 10.20 38.98
C ASP A 221 0.89 9.31 38.52
N GLY A 222 0.75 8.09 39.08
CA GLY A 222 -0.27 7.13 38.71
C GLY A 222 0.08 6.25 37.50
N SER A 223 1.24 6.45 36.88
CA SER A 223 1.71 5.57 35.79
C SER A 223 2.23 4.23 36.33
N TRP A 224 2.27 3.21 35.49
CA TRP A 224 2.98 1.97 35.77
C TRP A 224 3.56 1.40 34.47
N SER A 225 4.63 0.61 34.59
CA SER A 225 5.25 -0.05 33.46
C SER A 225 5.92 -1.35 33.89
N VAL A 226 5.89 -2.36 33.02
CA VAL A 226 6.56 -3.64 33.25
C VAL A 226 7.11 -4.21 31.94
N ASP A 227 8.32 -4.75 32.00
CA ASP A 227 8.92 -5.43 30.85
C ASP A 227 8.38 -6.86 30.77
N VAL A 228 7.75 -7.18 29.63
CA VAL A 228 7.09 -8.44 29.29
C VAL A 228 7.83 -9.10 28.14
N ALA A 229 7.98 -10.43 28.17
CA ALA A 229 8.51 -11.14 27.00
C ALA A 229 7.52 -11.03 25.84
N GLY A 230 7.97 -10.54 24.67
CA GLY A 230 7.12 -10.44 23.49
C GLY A 230 6.53 -11.79 23.06
N SER A 231 7.22 -12.89 23.34
CA SER A 231 6.73 -14.25 23.08
C SER A 231 5.49 -14.61 23.91
N ASP A 232 5.34 -14.02 25.11
CA ASP A 232 4.14 -14.23 25.92
C ASP A 232 2.97 -13.43 25.36
N LEU A 233 3.19 -12.19 24.91
CA LEU A 233 2.18 -11.37 24.22
C LEU A 233 1.78 -11.98 22.87
N ALA A 234 2.70 -12.58 22.12
CA ALA A 234 2.38 -13.28 20.88
C ALA A 234 1.53 -14.55 21.09
N ALA A 235 1.62 -15.17 22.28
CA ALA A 235 0.90 -16.39 22.63
C ALA A 235 -0.44 -16.14 23.34
N ASP A 236 -0.61 -14.94 23.91
CA ASP A 236 -1.77 -14.56 24.71
C ASP A 236 -2.21 -13.13 24.35
N THR A 237 -3.32 -13.03 23.63
CA THR A 237 -3.85 -11.78 23.06
C THR A 237 -4.82 -11.05 23.97
N ASP A 238 -5.18 -11.64 25.11
CA ASP A 238 -6.12 -11.08 26.07
C ASP A 238 -5.62 -11.34 27.50
N PHE A 239 -5.36 -10.29 28.28
CA PHE A 239 -4.92 -10.44 29.67
C PHE A 239 -5.50 -9.40 30.61
N ASP A 240 -5.64 -9.78 31.87
CA ASP A 240 -6.07 -8.88 32.94
C ASP A 240 -4.87 -8.24 33.65
N VAL A 241 -5.00 -6.96 33.94
CA VAL A 241 -4.13 -6.19 34.83
C VAL A 241 -4.88 -5.95 36.14
N VAL A 242 -4.28 -6.39 37.25
CA VAL A 242 -4.85 -6.25 38.58
C VAL A 242 -3.96 -5.34 39.42
N VAL A 243 -4.53 -4.22 39.86
CA VAL A 243 -3.90 -3.33 40.85
C VAL A 243 -4.47 -3.65 42.23
N THR A 244 -3.60 -4.04 43.16
CA THR A 244 -3.97 -4.31 44.55
C THR A 244 -3.60 -3.12 45.43
N SER A 245 -4.62 -2.45 45.95
CA SER A 245 -4.53 -1.33 46.89
C SER A 245 -5.06 -1.73 48.26
N ASN A 246 -4.94 -0.86 49.26
CA ASN A 246 -5.55 -1.10 50.58
C ASN A 246 -6.65 -0.08 50.87
N ASP A 247 -7.78 -0.55 51.42
CA ASP A 247 -8.81 0.34 51.96
C ASP A 247 -8.30 1.10 53.20
N GLY A 248 -9.08 2.07 53.69
CA GLY A 248 -8.74 2.84 54.90
C GLY A 248 -8.61 2.01 56.18
N SER A 249 -8.97 0.72 56.16
CA SER A 249 -8.82 -0.24 57.25
C SER A 249 -7.63 -1.21 57.04
N GLY A 250 -6.90 -1.08 55.93
CA GLY A 250 -5.76 -1.92 55.57
C GLY A 250 -6.12 -3.26 54.89
N ASN A 251 -7.36 -3.45 54.44
CA ASN A 251 -7.75 -4.65 53.68
C ASN A 251 -7.43 -4.46 52.19
N PRO A 252 -6.93 -5.51 51.50
CA PRO A 252 -6.64 -5.42 50.07
C PRO A 252 -7.93 -5.28 49.24
N VAL A 253 -7.91 -4.39 48.26
CA VAL A 253 -8.94 -4.17 47.25
C VAL A 253 -8.28 -4.28 45.88
N ASN A 254 -8.85 -5.11 45.01
CA ASN A 254 -8.36 -5.30 43.65
C ASN A 254 -9.19 -4.47 42.66
N THR A 255 -8.49 -3.70 41.83
CA THR A 255 -9.06 -3.03 40.67
C THR A 255 -8.50 -3.70 39.43
N THR A 256 -9.38 -4.20 38.56
CA THR A 256 -9.00 -4.97 37.37
C THR A 256 -9.35 -4.20 36.11
N SER A 257 -8.48 -4.29 35.10
CA SER A 257 -8.72 -3.85 33.74
C SER A 257 -8.25 -4.92 32.78
N SER A 258 -8.98 -5.14 31.69
CA SER A 258 -8.62 -6.09 30.64
C SER A 258 -7.90 -5.36 29.51
N SER A 259 -6.86 -5.97 28.98
CA SER A 259 -6.17 -5.55 27.75
C SER A 259 -6.35 -6.62 26.69
N SER A 260 -6.49 -6.19 25.43
CA SER A 260 -6.49 -7.07 24.26
C SER A 260 -5.63 -6.45 23.18
N HIS A 261 -4.88 -7.27 22.43
CA HIS A 261 -4.10 -6.84 21.26
C HIS A 261 -4.15 -7.90 20.17
N THR A 262 -3.65 -7.59 18.98
CA THR A 262 -3.56 -8.58 17.88
C THR A 262 -2.12 -9.00 17.60
N VAL A 263 -1.95 -10.10 16.87
CA VAL A 263 -0.62 -10.66 16.58
C VAL A 263 -0.57 -10.96 15.10
N ASP A 264 0.45 -10.43 14.43
CA ASP A 264 0.78 -10.75 13.06
C ASP A 264 2.29 -10.80 12.90
N VAL A 265 2.82 -12.02 12.82
CA VAL A 265 4.27 -12.29 12.81
C VAL A 265 4.72 -12.88 11.47
N ILE A 266 3.88 -12.85 10.44
CA ILE A 266 4.13 -13.53 9.17
C ILE A 266 3.71 -12.62 8.02
N ALA A 267 4.68 -12.24 7.19
CA ALA A 267 4.37 -11.72 5.86
C ALA A 267 4.12 -12.88 4.89
N ASP A 268 3.20 -12.68 3.95
CA ASP A 268 2.75 -13.67 2.99
C ASP A 268 3.57 -13.62 1.69
N ALA A 269 4.15 -14.76 1.30
CA ALA A 269 4.86 -14.88 0.03
C ALA A 269 3.89 -14.79 -1.16
N GLY A 270 4.37 -14.21 -2.25
CA GLY A 270 3.66 -14.13 -3.52
C GLY A 270 4.14 -15.16 -4.55
N THR A 271 3.81 -14.90 -5.81
CA THR A 271 4.23 -15.67 -6.98
C THR A 271 5.18 -14.84 -7.84
N VAL A 272 6.34 -15.42 -8.15
CA VAL A 272 7.36 -14.84 -9.03
C VAL A 272 7.50 -15.72 -10.27
N THR A 273 7.55 -15.10 -11.44
CA THR A 273 7.80 -15.77 -12.71
C THR A 273 8.94 -15.10 -13.44
N VAL A 274 9.66 -15.87 -14.25
CA VAL A 274 10.65 -15.37 -15.21
C VAL A 274 10.13 -15.74 -16.60
N ASN A 275 10.17 -14.79 -17.53
CA ASN A 275 9.87 -15.07 -18.93
C ASN A 275 11.05 -15.83 -19.55
N ASN A 276 10.87 -16.35 -20.77
CA ASN A 276 11.97 -16.94 -21.53
C ASN A 276 13.18 -15.98 -21.56
N ILE A 277 14.37 -16.54 -21.48
CA ILE A 277 15.60 -15.77 -21.68
C ILE A 277 15.75 -15.60 -23.19
N THR A 278 15.66 -14.35 -23.66
CA THR A 278 15.45 -14.01 -25.08
C THR A 278 14.10 -14.53 -25.61
N ALA A 279 13.85 -14.44 -26.92
CA ALA A 279 12.54 -14.76 -27.49
C ALA A 279 12.26 -16.27 -27.58
N ASP A 280 13.32 -17.09 -27.68
CA ASP A 280 13.25 -18.53 -27.94
C ASP A 280 13.79 -19.39 -26.79
N ASP A 281 14.18 -18.77 -25.67
CA ASP A 281 14.80 -19.44 -24.51
C ASP A 281 16.18 -20.05 -24.81
N ILE A 282 16.84 -19.52 -25.85
CA ILE A 282 18.18 -19.89 -26.29
C ILE A 282 19.03 -18.63 -26.36
N VAL A 283 20.20 -18.65 -25.72
CA VAL A 283 21.18 -17.57 -25.87
C VAL A 283 22.11 -17.91 -27.03
N ASN A 284 22.03 -17.12 -28.09
CA ASN A 284 22.88 -17.24 -29.27
C ASN A 284 24.20 -16.46 -29.16
N ALA A 285 25.08 -16.59 -30.16
CA ALA A 285 26.38 -15.91 -30.16
C ALA A 285 26.29 -14.39 -30.09
N THR A 286 25.30 -13.78 -30.75
CA THR A 286 25.10 -12.33 -30.75
C THR A 286 24.58 -11.85 -29.40
N GLU A 287 23.63 -12.58 -28.83
CA GLU A 287 23.04 -12.30 -27.52
C GLU A 287 24.07 -12.46 -26.40
N ALA A 288 24.88 -13.53 -26.44
CA ALA A 288 25.97 -13.78 -25.51
C ALA A 288 27.02 -12.65 -25.50
N ALA A 289 27.22 -11.98 -26.64
CA ALA A 289 28.16 -10.85 -26.76
C ALA A 289 27.56 -9.50 -26.31
N GLY A 290 26.25 -9.46 -26.07
CA GLY A 290 25.50 -8.24 -25.80
C GLY A 290 24.94 -8.15 -24.38
N THR A 291 23.83 -7.42 -24.27
CA THR A 291 23.04 -7.26 -23.04
C THR A 291 21.66 -7.82 -23.32
N ILE A 292 21.15 -8.63 -22.40
CA ILE A 292 19.86 -9.30 -22.49
C ILE A 292 18.99 -8.77 -21.35
N ALA A 293 17.79 -8.30 -21.66
CA ALA A 293 16.82 -7.94 -20.65
C ALA A 293 16.19 -9.23 -20.09
N VAL A 294 16.51 -9.58 -18.85
CA VAL A 294 15.79 -10.62 -18.12
C VAL A 294 14.54 -9.99 -17.55
N THR A 295 13.39 -10.62 -17.79
CA THR A 295 12.07 -10.05 -17.46
C THR A 295 11.19 -11.09 -16.78
N GLY A 296 10.20 -10.61 -16.04
CA GLY A 296 9.25 -11.49 -15.38
C GLY A 296 8.12 -10.73 -14.71
N SER A 297 7.41 -11.42 -13.82
CA SER A 297 6.37 -10.84 -12.99
C SER A 297 6.50 -11.26 -11.53
N ALA A 298 5.97 -10.45 -10.62
CA ALA A 298 5.94 -10.71 -9.18
C ALA A 298 4.62 -10.15 -8.63
N THR A 299 3.74 -11.00 -8.11
CA THR A 299 2.39 -10.60 -7.65
C THR A 299 1.88 -11.51 -6.53
N GLY A 300 0.91 -11.01 -5.74
CA GLY A 300 0.27 -11.77 -4.66
C GLY A 300 1.05 -11.75 -3.35
N GLY A 301 0.43 -12.21 -2.26
CA GLY A 301 0.98 -12.04 -0.91
C GLY A 301 1.21 -10.56 -0.60
N ASP A 302 2.32 -10.27 0.07
CA ASP A 302 2.80 -8.92 0.37
C ASP A 302 3.72 -8.33 -0.72
N ILE A 303 3.79 -8.94 -1.91
CA ILE A 303 4.56 -8.35 -3.02
C ILE A 303 3.93 -7.02 -3.44
N ALA A 304 4.71 -5.95 -3.36
CA ALA A 304 4.31 -4.60 -3.69
C ALA A 304 5.25 -3.93 -4.71
N PRO A 305 4.77 -2.90 -5.45
CA PRO A 305 5.65 -2.08 -6.29
C PRO A 305 6.77 -1.44 -5.48
N GLY A 306 8.00 -1.55 -5.98
CA GLY A 306 9.21 -1.12 -5.28
C GLY A 306 9.96 -2.23 -4.56
N ASP A 307 9.35 -3.40 -4.37
CA ASP A 307 10.04 -4.57 -3.81
C ASP A 307 11.25 -4.95 -4.65
N VAL A 308 12.32 -5.37 -3.96
CA VAL A 308 13.61 -5.64 -4.61
C VAL A 308 13.60 -7.04 -5.20
N VAL A 309 13.88 -7.11 -6.49
CA VAL A 309 14.13 -8.36 -7.23
C VAL A 309 15.63 -8.55 -7.32
N THR A 310 16.13 -9.71 -6.88
CA THR A 310 17.54 -10.07 -6.89
C THR A 310 17.74 -11.39 -7.60
N MET A 311 18.78 -11.47 -8.43
CA MET A 311 19.25 -12.72 -9.04
C MET A 311 20.77 -12.75 -9.07
N ILE A 312 21.33 -13.95 -8.97
CA ILE A 312 22.78 -14.16 -9.10
C ILE A 312 23.00 -15.04 -10.32
N ILE A 313 23.65 -14.50 -11.34
CA ILE A 313 23.89 -15.18 -12.62
C ILE A 313 25.39 -15.17 -12.87
N ASN A 314 25.99 -16.34 -13.02
CA ASN A 314 27.45 -16.51 -13.16
C ASN A 314 28.25 -15.83 -12.02
N GLY A 315 27.68 -15.80 -10.82
CA GLY A 315 28.26 -15.15 -9.64
C GLY A 315 28.15 -13.63 -9.60
N THR A 316 27.55 -12.99 -10.61
CA THR A 316 27.24 -11.55 -10.62
C THR A 316 25.85 -11.32 -10.04
N THR A 317 25.73 -10.39 -9.09
CA THR A 317 24.43 -9.99 -8.53
C THR A 317 23.79 -8.92 -9.41
N TYR A 318 22.58 -9.19 -9.87
CA TYR A 318 21.72 -8.27 -10.60
C TYR A 318 20.51 -7.92 -9.73
N THR A 319 20.14 -6.64 -9.70
CA THR A 319 18.99 -6.16 -8.93
C THR A 319 18.12 -5.22 -9.74
N THR A 320 16.81 -5.28 -9.49
CA THR A 320 15.80 -4.35 -10.01
C THR A 320 14.65 -4.25 -9.01
N THR A 321 13.55 -3.61 -9.39
CA THR A 321 12.36 -3.49 -8.53
C THR A 321 11.10 -3.89 -9.29
N VAL A 322 10.12 -4.41 -8.54
CA VAL A 322 8.77 -4.68 -9.04
C VAL A 322 8.10 -3.36 -9.43
N GLN A 323 7.54 -3.30 -10.64
CA GLN A 323 6.83 -2.15 -11.17
C GLN A 323 5.36 -2.13 -10.71
N ALA A 324 4.66 -1.03 -10.95
CA ALA A 324 3.26 -0.84 -10.52
C ALA A 324 2.28 -1.88 -11.11
N ASP A 325 2.61 -2.47 -12.25
CA ASP A 325 1.82 -3.53 -12.90
C ASP A 325 2.26 -4.95 -12.51
N GLY A 326 3.19 -5.08 -11.56
CA GLY A 326 3.77 -6.35 -11.13
C GLY A 326 4.87 -6.89 -12.05
N SER A 327 5.21 -6.20 -13.13
CA SER A 327 6.33 -6.59 -14.00
C SER A 327 7.68 -6.20 -13.39
N TRP A 328 8.76 -6.83 -13.83
CA TRP A 328 10.12 -6.39 -13.53
C TRP A 328 11.05 -6.71 -14.71
N SER A 329 12.14 -5.95 -14.81
CA SER A 329 13.17 -6.15 -15.84
C SER A 329 14.52 -5.69 -15.33
N VAL A 330 15.56 -6.42 -15.69
CA VAL A 330 16.96 -6.06 -15.43
C VAL A 330 17.83 -6.42 -16.64
N ASP A 331 18.73 -5.51 -16.99
CA ASP A 331 19.73 -5.73 -18.04
C ASP A 331 20.85 -6.62 -17.50
N VAL A 332 21.04 -7.78 -18.11
CA VAL A 332 22.04 -8.79 -17.73
C VAL A 332 23.08 -8.93 -18.84
N ALA A 333 24.34 -9.13 -18.48
CA ALA A 333 25.38 -9.41 -19.48
C ALA A 333 25.09 -10.76 -20.14
N GLY A 334 25.02 -10.78 -21.48
CA GLY A 334 24.78 -12.02 -22.23
C GLY A 334 25.84 -13.09 -21.94
N SER A 335 27.06 -12.67 -21.62
CA SER A 335 28.15 -13.58 -21.25
C SER A 335 27.90 -14.32 -19.94
N ASP A 336 27.16 -13.72 -19.01
CA ASP A 336 26.79 -14.37 -17.74
C ASP A 336 25.72 -15.42 -17.99
N LEU A 337 24.70 -15.11 -18.81
CA LEU A 337 23.67 -16.07 -19.22
C LEU A 337 24.24 -17.19 -20.11
N ALA A 338 25.27 -16.92 -20.91
CA ALA A 338 25.95 -17.97 -21.68
C ALA A 338 26.78 -18.93 -20.81
N ALA A 339 27.22 -18.47 -19.63
CA ALA A 339 28.03 -19.25 -18.69
C ALA A 339 27.19 -19.96 -17.61
N ASP A 340 25.99 -19.45 -17.34
CA ASP A 340 25.09 -19.94 -16.29
C ASP A 340 23.66 -20.04 -16.83
N THR A 341 23.18 -21.28 -16.96
CA THR A 341 21.91 -21.61 -17.62
C THR A 341 20.77 -21.94 -16.65
N GLU A 342 21.01 -21.77 -15.34
CA GLU A 342 20.02 -22.03 -14.30
C GLU A 342 20.27 -21.08 -13.11
N PHE A 343 19.31 -20.22 -12.79
CA PHE A 343 19.44 -19.28 -11.68
C PHE A 343 18.11 -19.04 -10.97
N ASP A 344 18.21 -18.67 -9.69
CA ASP A 344 17.05 -18.28 -8.89
C ASP A 344 16.83 -16.77 -8.96
N VAL A 345 15.55 -16.39 -8.97
CA VAL A 345 15.09 -15.01 -8.79
C VAL A 345 14.35 -14.93 -7.47
N VAL A 346 14.79 -14.02 -6.61
CA VAL A 346 14.23 -13.77 -5.28
C VAL A 346 13.64 -12.37 -5.23
N VAL A 347 12.40 -12.27 -4.78
CA VAL A 347 11.72 -11.00 -4.48
C VAL A 347 11.56 -10.89 -2.98
N SER A 348 12.14 -9.84 -2.39
CA SER A 348 12.03 -9.55 -0.96
C SER A 348 10.93 -8.52 -0.72
N SER A 349 9.97 -8.88 0.13
CA SER A 349 8.77 -8.10 0.43
C SER A 349 8.59 -7.91 1.93
N SER A 350 7.78 -6.94 2.32
CA SER A 350 7.37 -6.75 3.72
C SER A 350 5.93 -6.30 3.82
N ASP A 351 5.23 -6.76 4.87
CA ASP A 351 3.91 -6.27 5.20
C ASP A 351 3.96 -4.86 5.83
N ALA A 352 2.79 -4.34 6.21
CA ALA A 352 2.67 -3.02 6.85
C ALA A 352 3.29 -2.95 8.25
N LEU A 353 3.53 -4.10 8.90
CA LEU A 353 4.06 -4.23 10.25
C LEU A 353 5.58 -4.45 10.26
N GLY A 354 6.19 -4.58 9.08
CA GLY A 354 7.61 -4.79 8.90
C GLY A 354 8.06 -6.25 8.98
N ASN A 355 7.13 -7.21 8.99
CA ASN A 355 7.49 -8.61 8.80
C ASN A 355 7.98 -8.79 7.36
N THR A 356 9.06 -9.56 7.17
CA THR A 356 9.68 -9.74 5.85
C THR A 356 9.48 -11.15 5.32
N VAL A 357 9.30 -11.29 4.02
CA VAL A 357 9.18 -12.58 3.34
C VAL A 357 9.92 -12.57 2.00
N GLU A 358 10.38 -13.73 1.57
CA GLU A 358 10.98 -13.93 0.26
C GLU A 358 10.09 -14.81 -0.62
N SER A 359 9.89 -14.38 -1.86
CA SER A 359 9.24 -15.17 -2.91
C SER A 359 10.28 -15.55 -3.96
N THR A 360 10.44 -16.85 -4.21
CA THR A 360 11.52 -17.37 -5.06
C THR A 360 10.97 -18.19 -6.22
N THR A 361 11.62 -18.07 -7.37
CA THR A 361 11.39 -18.93 -8.53
C THR A 361 12.72 -19.28 -9.19
N ASN A 362 12.74 -20.35 -9.96
CA ASN A 362 13.91 -20.80 -10.71
C ASN A 362 13.68 -20.57 -12.21
N SER A 363 14.71 -20.12 -12.92
CA SER A 363 14.74 -19.96 -14.37
C SER A 363 15.82 -20.85 -14.95
N THR A 364 15.50 -21.52 -16.06
CA THR A 364 16.45 -22.27 -16.89
C THR A 364 16.32 -21.83 -18.33
N HIS A 365 17.43 -21.88 -19.08
CA HIS A 365 17.47 -21.64 -20.52
C HIS A 365 18.55 -22.51 -21.16
N THR A 366 18.72 -22.44 -22.49
CA THR A 366 19.81 -23.14 -23.20
C THR A 366 20.73 -22.18 -23.93
N VAL A 367 21.89 -22.67 -24.35
CA VAL A 367 22.92 -21.86 -25.00
C VAL A 367 23.35 -22.58 -26.28
N ASP A 368 23.30 -21.87 -27.40
CA ASP A 368 23.78 -22.33 -28.70
C ASP A 368 24.54 -21.21 -29.38
N LEU A 369 25.87 -21.29 -29.43
CA LEU A 369 26.73 -20.19 -29.87
C LEU A 369 27.25 -20.35 -31.29
N ALA A 370 26.85 -21.38 -32.04
CA ALA A 370 27.38 -21.59 -33.38
C ALA A 370 26.50 -22.48 -34.25
N ALA A 371 26.20 -21.98 -35.43
CA ALA A 371 25.71 -22.81 -36.53
C ALA A 371 26.84 -23.64 -37.15
N GLU A 372 26.50 -24.81 -37.68
CA GLU A 372 27.41 -25.79 -38.25
C GLU A 372 27.49 -25.66 -39.78
N ALA A 373 28.72 -25.53 -40.31
CA ALA A 373 28.94 -25.49 -41.75
C ALA A 373 28.64 -26.85 -42.41
N GLY A 374 28.05 -26.80 -43.60
CA GLY A 374 27.79 -27.98 -44.41
C GLY A 374 28.87 -28.25 -45.46
N THR A 375 28.54 -29.15 -46.38
CA THR A 375 29.37 -29.53 -47.52
C THR A 375 28.73 -29.06 -48.82
N ILE A 376 29.51 -28.37 -49.65
CA ILE A 376 29.11 -27.96 -51.00
C ILE A 376 29.94 -28.73 -52.01
N ASN A 377 29.28 -29.25 -53.05
CA ASN A 377 29.94 -29.83 -54.22
C ASN A 377 29.48 -29.08 -55.48
N VAL A 378 30.42 -28.78 -56.37
CA VAL A 378 30.13 -28.24 -57.70
C VAL A 378 30.35 -29.38 -58.70
N ASN A 379 29.37 -29.61 -59.59
CA ASN A 379 29.53 -30.57 -60.67
C ASN A 379 30.48 -29.98 -61.74
N ASN A 380 30.98 -30.83 -62.63
CA ASN A 380 31.77 -30.38 -63.78
C ASN A 380 31.10 -29.20 -64.50
N ILE A 381 31.90 -28.24 -64.94
CA ILE A 381 31.42 -27.13 -65.77
C ILE A 381 31.28 -27.67 -67.19
N THR A 382 30.04 -27.81 -67.65
CA THR A 382 29.68 -28.64 -68.82
C THR A 382 29.95 -30.13 -68.57
N ALA A 383 29.74 -30.98 -69.58
CA ALA A 383 29.83 -32.44 -69.40
C ALA A 383 31.28 -32.96 -69.22
N ASP A 384 32.26 -32.24 -69.74
CA ASP A 384 33.67 -32.64 -69.79
C ASP A 384 34.59 -31.75 -68.96
N ASP A 385 34.05 -30.77 -68.23
CA ASP A 385 34.80 -29.80 -67.42
C ASP A 385 35.69 -28.86 -68.25
N ILE A 386 35.31 -28.68 -69.52
CA ILE A 386 35.98 -27.82 -70.49
C ILE A 386 34.95 -26.88 -71.11
N VAL A 387 35.24 -25.57 -71.12
CA VAL A 387 34.44 -24.57 -71.83
C VAL A 387 35.01 -24.37 -73.23
N ASN A 388 34.23 -24.73 -74.26
CA ASN A 388 34.60 -24.59 -75.66
C ASN A 388 34.01 -23.35 -76.33
N ALA A 389 34.49 -23.01 -77.54
CA ALA A 389 34.05 -21.83 -78.28
C ALA A 389 32.53 -21.71 -78.51
N ALA A 390 31.79 -22.83 -78.60
CA ALA A 390 30.34 -22.79 -78.75
C ALA A 390 29.64 -22.46 -77.42
N GLU A 391 30.17 -22.95 -76.31
CA GLU A 391 29.67 -22.71 -74.96
C GLU A 391 29.95 -21.29 -74.48
N VAL A 392 31.10 -20.70 -74.85
CA VAL A 392 31.43 -19.28 -74.56
C VAL A 392 30.34 -18.32 -75.06
N ALA A 393 29.74 -18.62 -76.21
CA ALA A 393 28.72 -17.77 -76.82
C ALA A 393 27.33 -17.91 -76.18
N GLY A 394 27.14 -18.87 -75.28
CA GLY A 394 25.85 -19.22 -74.69
C GLY A 394 25.78 -19.03 -73.17
N THR A 395 24.82 -19.75 -72.59
CA THR A 395 24.60 -19.85 -71.15
C THR A 395 24.91 -21.28 -70.72
N ILE A 396 25.66 -21.43 -69.63
CA ILE A 396 26.02 -22.71 -69.03
C ILE A 396 25.29 -22.81 -67.69
N THR A 397 24.54 -23.88 -67.48
CA THR A 397 23.91 -24.15 -66.18
C THR A 397 24.95 -24.79 -65.26
N VAL A 398 25.45 -24.01 -64.31
CA VAL A 398 26.32 -24.52 -63.23
C VAL A 398 25.43 -25.20 -62.20
N THR A 399 25.81 -26.40 -61.77
CA THR A 399 25.00 -27.22 -60.86
C THR A 399 25.87 -27.79 -59.75
N GLY A 400 25.22 -28.16 -58.65
CA GLY A 400 25.92 -28.80 -57.54
C GLY A 400 24.96 -29.30 -56.45
N THR A 401 25.53 -29.64 -55.31
CA THR A 401 24.80 -30.00 -54.09
C THR A 401 25.31 -29.19 -52.90
N ALA A 402 24.45 -28.93 -51.93
CA ALA A 402 24.79 -28.30 -50.66
C ALA A 402 23.98 -28.99 -49.54
N THR A 403 24.65 -29.71 -48.65
CA THR A 403 24.01 -30.55 -47.60
C THR A 403 24.85 -30.65 -46.33
N GLY A 404 24.25 -31.08 -45.22
CA GLY A 404 24.91 -31.23 -43.93
C GLY A 404 25.09 -29.91 -43.17
N GLY A 405 25.47 -30.00 -41.89
CA GLY A 405 25.41 -28.86 -40.97
C GLY A 405 24.01 -28.25 -40.94
N ASP A 406 23.95 -26.92 -40.90
CA ASP A 406 22.70 -26.15 -40.96
C ASP A 406 22.30 -25.72 -42.39
N ILE A 407 22.90 -26.31 -43.43
CA ILE A 407 22.44 -26.03 -44.80
C ILE A 407 21.01 -26.56 -44.98
N ALA A 408 20.08 -25.64 -45.29
CA ALA A 408 18.67 -25.91 -45.45
C ALA A 408 18.13 -25.48 -46.84
N PRO A 409 17.01 -26.08 -47.30
CA PRO A 409 16.33 -25.61 -48.51
C PRO A 409 15.94 -24.14 -48.39
N GLY A 410 16.25 -23.36 -49.43
CA GLY A 410 16.05 -21.91 -49.45
C GLY A 410 17.30 -21.10 -49.12
N ASP A 411 18.35 -21.72 -48.57
CA ASP A 411 19.64 -21.03 -48.35
C ASP A 411 20.20 -20.49 -49.67
N VAL A 412 20.77 -19.29 -49.60
CA VAL A 412 21.29 -18.60 -50.77
C VAL A 412 22.65 -19.18 -51.13
N VAL A 413 22.75 -19.70 -52.35
CA VAL A 413 24.01 -20.08 -53.00
C VAL A 413 24.49 -18.88 -53.80
N SER A 414 25.71 -18.41 -53.56
CA SER A 414 26.32 -17.29 -54.28
C SER A 414 27.70 -17.65 -54.82
N MET A 415 28.01 -17.15 -56.00
CA MET A 415 29.34 -17.26 -56.62
C MET A 415 29.64 -15.97 -57.37
N ILE A 416 30.92 -15.61 -57.43
CA ILE A 416 31.41 -14.49 -58.24
C ILE A 416 32.28 -15.09 -59.33
N ILE A 417 31.87 -14.92 -60.58
CA ILE A 417 32.57 -15.48 -61.75
C ILE A 417 32.86 -14.31 -62.69
N ASN A 418 34.15 -14.08 -62.97
CA ASN A 418 34.62 -12.93 -63.77
C ASN A 418 34.09 -11.57 -63.26
N GLY A 419 33.95 -11.44 -61.92
CA GLY A 419 33.41 -10.24 -61.29
C GLY A 419 31.89 -10.08 -61.36
N THR A 420 31.18 -11.00 -62.00
CA THR A 420 29.70 -11.05 -62.02
C THR A 420 29.20 -11.90 -60.86
N THR A 421 28.26 -11.39 -60.07
CA THR A 421 27.59 -12.15 -59.00
C THR A 421 26.45 -12.98 -59.57
N TYR A 422 26.50 -14.28 -59.32
CA TYR A 422 25.43 -15.23 -59.62
C TYR A 422 24.85 -15.77 -58.31
N THR A 423 23.53 -15.91 -58.24
CA THR A 423 22.82 -16.39 -57.06
C THR A 423 21.71 -17.36 -57.42
N THR A 424 21.53 -18.38 -56.58
CA THR A 424 20.39 -19.31 -56.60
C THR A 424 20.08 -19.75 -55.17
N THR A 425 19.20 -20.74 -54.99
CA THR A 425 18.88 -21.30 -53.67
C THR A 425 19.02 -22.81 -53.66
N VAL A 426 19.38 -23.35 -52.49
CA VAL A 426 19.36 -24.80 -52.24
C VAL A 426 17.93 -25.33 -52.35
N GLN A 427 17.74 -26.39 -53.12
CA GLN A 427 16.46 -27.06 -53.32
C GLN A 427 16.17 -28.08 -52.20
N ALA A 428 14.94 -28.59 -52.13
CA ALA A 428 14.51 -29.53 -51.09
C ALA A 428 15.31 -30.84 -51.05
N ASP A 429 15.94 -31.24 -52.16
CA ASP A 429 16.81 -32.41 -52.25
C ASP A 429 18.30 -32.10 -52.04
N GLY A 430 18.63 -30.86 -51.67
CA GLY A 430 20.00 -30.37 -51.50
C GLY A 430 20.70 -30.00 -52.80
N SER A 431 20.04 -30.12 -53.96
CA SER A 431 20.62 -29.65 -55.24
C SER A 431 20.53 -28.14 -55.39
N TRP A 432 21.35 -27.56 -56.26
CA TRP A 432 21.21 -26.18 -56.70
C TRP A 432 21.65 -26.04 -58.15
N SER A 433 21.13 -25.04 -58.85
CA SER A 433 21.54 -24.69 -60.21
C SER A 433 21.40 -23.20 -60.48
N VAL A 434 22.32 -22.66 -61.28
CA VAL A 434 22.30 -21.26 -61.72
C VAL A 434 22.81 -21.15 -63.14
N ASP A 435 22.14 -20.34 -63.95
CA ASP A 435 22.52 -20.06 -65.32
C ASP A 435 23.60 -18.96 -65.36
N VAL A 436 24.77 -19.30 -65.92
CA VAL A 436 25.97 -18.47 -65.96
C VAL A 436 26.32 -18.14 -67.41
N ALA A 437 26.79 -16.92 -67.68
CA ALA A 437 27.27 -16.57 -69.02
C ALA A 437 28.54 -17.37 -69.34
N GLY A 438 28.57 -18.05 -70.49
CA GLY A 438 29.75 -18.81 -70.92
C GLY A 438 31.00 -17.94 -71.06
N SER A 439 30.82 -16.65 -71.38
CA SER A 439 31.91 -15.67 -71.41
C SER A 439 32.56 -15.41 -70.05
N ASP A 440 31.80 -15.49 -68.96
CA ASP A 440 32.34 -15.31 -67.61
C ASP A 440 33.16 -16.54 -67.19
N LEU A 441 32.65 -17.75 -67.46
CA LEU A 441 33.39 -18.99 -67.23
C LEU A 441 34.64 -19.11 -68.14
N ALA A 442 34.62 -18.56 -69.35
CA ALA A 442 35.80 -18.53 -70.20
C ALA A 442 36.90 -17.58 -69.69
N ALA A 443 36.50 -16.51 -69.01
CA ALA A 443 37.41 -15.50 -68.47
C ALA A 443 37.92 -15.85 -67.06
N ASP A 444 37.22 -16.73 -66.35
CA ASP A 444 37.49 -17.10 -64.97
C ASP A 444 37.37 -18.61 -64.77
N THR A 445 38.51 -19.29 -64.61
CA THR A 445 38.61 -20.76 -64.55
C THR A 445 38.59 -21.34 -63.14
N GLU A 446 38.46 -20.49 -62.12
CA GLU A 446 38.44 -20.89 -60.71
C GLU A 446 37.56 -19.92 -59.91
N PHE A 447 36.50 -20.40 -59.29
CA PHE A 447 35.58 -19.56 -58.52
C PHE A 447 35.06 -20.27 -57.27
N ASP A 448 34.81 -19.49 -56.22
CA ASP A 448 34.21 -20.00 -54.99
C ASP A 448 32.68 -20.02 -55.09
N VAL A 449 32.10 -21.08 -54.53
CA VAL A 449 30.67 -21.20 -54.27
C VAL A 449 30.47 -21.12 -52.76
N VAL A 450 29.65 -20.17 -52.34
CA VAL A 450 29.38 -19.82 -50.96
C VAL A 450 27.90 -20.08 -50.65
N VAL A 451 27.63 -20.76 -49.54
CA VAL A 451 26.27 -20.91 -49.00
C VAL A 451 26.24 -20.33 -47.59
N ASN A 452 25.34 -19.37 -47.36
CA ASN A 452 25.09 -18.82 -46.04
C ASN A 452 23.85 -19.48 -45.44
N SER A 453 24.00 -20.01 -44.23
CA SER A 453 22.99 -20.77 -43.51
C SER A 453 22.83 -20.23 -42.10
N SER A 454 21.72 -20.59 -41.43
CA SER A 454 21.50 -20.27 -40.03
C SER A 454 20.86 -21.44 -39.28
N ASP A 455 21.24 -21.62 -38.02
CA ASP A 455 20.62 -22.60 -37.13
C ASP A 455 19.27 -22.08 -36.56
N ALA A 456 18.67 -22.87 -35.68
CA ALA A 456 17.41 -22.53 -35.02
C ALA A 456 17.53 -21.37 -34.01
N ALA A 457 18.71 -21.18 -33.41
CA ALA A 457 19.00 -20.09 -32.47
C ALA A 457 19.35 -18.78 -33.18
N GLY A 458 19.46 -18.80 -34.51
CA GLY A 458 19.77 -17.64 -35.34
C GLY A 458 21.26 -17.35 -35.51
N ASN A 459 22.16 -18.26 -35.10
CA ASN A 459 23.57 -18.12 -35.46
C ASN A 459 23.72 -18.33 -36.97
N THR A 460 24.62 -17.58 -37.60
CA THR A 460 24.89 -17.70 -39.05
C THR A 460 26.22 -18.37 -39.30
N VAL A 461 26.29 -19.21 -40.34
CA VAL A 461 27.52 -19.86 -40.79
C VAL A 461 27.64 -19.81 -42.30
N THR A 462 28.89 -19.75 -42.77
CA THR A 462 29.23 -19.76 -44.18
C THR A 462 29.92 -21.06 -44.54
N SER A 463 29.36 -21.78 -45.50
CA SER A 463 29.99 -22.93 -46.15
C SER A 463 30.61 -22.47 -47.47
N THR A 464 31.82 -22.95 -47.82
CA THR A 464 32.51 -22.56 -49.05
C THR A 464 33.20 -23.75 -49.69
N THR A 465 33.16 -23.81 -51.02
CA THR A 465 33.94 -24.73 -51.84
C THR A 465 34.45 -24.02 -53.09
N THR A 466 35.49 -24.53 -53.72
CA THR A 466 36.08 -23.95 -54.92
C THR A 466 35.82 -24.86 -56.11
N SER A 467 35.33 -24.29 -57.21
CA SER A 467 35.20 -24.95 -58.51
C SER A 467 36.36 -24.55 -59.40
N THR A 468 36.87 -25.50 -60.19
CA THR A 468 37.87 -25.25 -61.24
C THR A 468 37.43 -25.93 -62.52
N HIS A 469 37.69 -25.32 -63.67
CA HIS A 469 37.47 -25.93 -64.99
C HIS A 469 38.54 -25.46 -65.98
N THR A 470 38.54 -25.99 -67.20
CA THR A 470 39.48 -25.56 -68.27
C THR A 470 38.76 -24.94 -69.46
N VAL A 471 39.51 -24.26 -70.33
CA VAL A 471 38.98 -23.54 -71.50
C VAL A 471 39.75 -23.96 -72.75
N ASP A 472 39.05 -24.31 -73.82
CA ASP A 472 39.61 -24.69 -75.14
C ASP A 472 38.81 -24.01 -76.28
N ILE A 473 39.30 -22.86 -76.75
CA ILE A 473 38.58 -21.94 -77.66
C ILE A 473 39.12 -21.89 -79.08
#